data_AF-A0A969JXA3-F1
#
_entry.id   AF-A0A969JXA3-F1
#
_cell.length_a   1.000
_cell.length_b   1.000
_cell.length_c   1.000
_cell.angle_alpha   90.00
_cell.angle_beta   90.00
_cell.angle_gamma   90.00
#
_symmetry.space_group_name_H-M   'P 1'
#
loop_
_entity.id
_entity.type
_entity.pdbx_description
1 polymer ?
#
loop_
_entity_poly.entity_id
_entity_poly.type
_entity_poly.pdbx_seq_one_letter_code
_entity_poly.pdbx_strand_id
1 'polypeptide(L)'
;MISTDFTVVVLAGEREPGADPLAKAAGAISKVLVPIAGVAVIDRTVTAIEATPGLRHRLLAGPRAQCWRSMRFSMSALRAVRGYGWKPPHHRRRRWPRR
;
A
#
# COMPACT_ATOMS: atom_id res chain seq x y z
N MET A 1 -18.36 -0.09 -28.76
CA MET A 1 -17.03 -0.44 -28.22
C MET A 1 -17.07 -0.28 -26.71
N ILE A 2 -16.65 -1.30 -25.95
CA ILE A 2 -16.54 -1.22 -24.49
C ILE A 2 -15.24 -0.46 -24.19
N SER A 3 -15.31 0.58 -23.36
CA SER A 3 -14.11 1.28 -22.89
C SER A 3 -13.28 0.32 -22.03
N THR A 4 -12.00 0.17 -22.35
CA THR A 4 -11.04 -0.61 -21.54
C THR A 4 -10.47 0.18 -20.38
N ASP A 5 -10.93 1.42 -20.18
CA ASP A 5 -10.44 2.30 -19.13
C ASP A 5 -10.94 1.86 -17.76
N PHE A 6 -10.04 1.79 -16.78
CA PHE A 6 -10.40 1.46 -15.40
C PHE A 6 -9.64 2.29 -14.36
N THR A 7 -10.19 2.27 -13.15
CA THR A 7 -9.59 2.86 -11.95
C THR A 7 -9.14 1.75 -11.01
N VAL A 8 -7.94 1.88 -10.46
CA VAL A 8 -7.43 0.99 -9.42
C VAL A 8 -7.49 1.65 -8.05
N VAL A 9 -7.93 0.86 -7.07
CA VAL A 9 -7.83 1.18 -5.64
C VAL A 9 -6.96 0.13 -4.98
N VAL A 10 -5.82 0.53 -4.44
CA VAL A 10 -4.92 -0.32 -3.68
C VAL A 10 -5.17 -0.11 -2.19
N LEU A 11 -5.60 -1.17 -1.51
CA LEU A 11 -5.81 -1.16 -0.06
C LEU A 11 -4.52 -1.56 0.64
N ALA A 12 -3.64 -0.58 0.86
CA ALA A 12 -2.37 -0.72 1.57
C ALA A 12 -2.47 -0.29 3.04
N GLY A 13 -3.65 -0.48 3.64
CA GLY A 13 -3.88 -0.22 5.06
C GLY A 13 -3.10 -1.21 5.93
N GLU A 14 -2.70 -0.75 7.11
CA GLU A 14 -2.06 -1.60 8.11
C GLU A 14 -2.99 -1.88 9.28
N ARG A 15 -2.66 -2.91 10.06
CA ARG A 15 -3.28 -3.16 11.36
C ARG A 15 -2.75 -2.16 12.39
N GLU A 16 -3.17 -2.31 13.65
CA GLU A 16 -2.57 -1.54 14.73
C GLU A 16 -1.04 -1.73 14.75
N PRO A 17 -0.26 -0.70 15.14
CA PRO A 17 1.19 -0.81 15.21
C PRO A 17 1.62 -2.03 16.05
N GLY A 18 2.53 -2.84 15.51
CA GLY A 18 3.01 -4.06 16.16
C GLY A 18 2.05 -5.26 16.13
N ALA A 19 0.83 -5.11 15.61
CA ALA A 19 -0.15 -6.20 15.52
C ALA A 19 0.02 -7.07 14.25
N ASP A 20 0.91 -6.70 13.33
CA ASP A 20 1.22 -7.51 12.15
C ASP A 20 2.46 -8.40 12.40
N PRO A 21 2.30 -9.74 12.50
CA PRO A 21 3.41 -10.64 12.80
C PRO A 21 4.49 -10.64 11.71
N LEU A 22 4.11 -10.43 10.44
CA LEU A 22 5.06 -10.43 9.35
C LEU A 22 5.88 -9.14 9.34
N ALA A 23 5.22 -7.99 9.56
CA ALA A 23 5.93 -6.73 9.72
C ALA A 23 6.92 -6.80 10.90
N LYS A 24 6.48 -7.37 12.04
CA LYS A 24 7.34 -7.59 13.22
C LYS A 24 8.53 -8.49 12.90
N ALA A 25 8.30 -9.66 12.29
CA ALA A 25 9.36 -10.61 11.95
C ALA A 25 10.37 -10.01 10.96
N ALA A 26 9.92 -9.14 10.06
CA ALA A 26 10.76 -8.47 9.08
C ALA A 26 11.40 -7.16 9.59
N GLY A 27 11.16 -6.75 10.84
CA GLY A 27 11.60 -5.45 11.36
C GLY A 27 11.02 -4.24 10.61
N ALA A 28 9.91 -4.43 9.91
CA ALA A 28 9.24 -3.40 9.12
C ALA A 28 8.13 -2.72 9.93
N ILE A 29 7.95 -1.41 9.74
CA ILE A 29 6.86 -0.66 10.41
C ILE A 29 5.46 -1.06 9.90
N SER A 30 5.38 -1.65 8.70
CA SER A 30 4.12 -2.04 8.07
C SER A 30 4.32 -3.22 7.12
N LYS A 31 3.31 -4.08 6.99
CA LYS A 31 3.39 -5.32 6.18
C LYS A 31 3.63 -5.04 4.70
N VAL A 32 3.09 -3.92 4.19
CA VAL A 32 3.27 -3.52 2.79
C VAL A 32 4.73 -3.18 2.46
N LEU A 33 5.56 -2.98 3.49
CA LEU A 33 6.98 -2.66 3.39
C LEU A 33 7.88 -3.88 3.58
N VAL A 34 7.31 -5.02 3.94
CA VAL A 34 8.09 -6.25 4.14
C VAL A 34 8.79 -6.57 2.82
N PRO A 35 10.13 -6.71 2.82
CA PRO A 35 10.84 -7.12 1.63
C PRO A 35 10.59 -8.61 1.40
N ILE A 36 10.12 -8.94 0.20
CA ILE A 36 10.19 -10.30 -0.34
C ILE A 36 11.31 -10.26 -1.38
N ALA A 37 12.26 -11.20 -1.35
CA ALA A 37 13.41 -11.21 -2.27
C ALA A 37 14.04 -9.81 -2.50
N GLY A 38 14.26 -9.04 -1.42
CA GLY A 38 14.89 -7.70 -1.47
C GLY A 38 14.02 -6.53 -1.95
N VAL A 39 12.77 -6.76 -2.38
CA VAL A 39 11.86 -5.70 -2.87
C VAL A 39 10.64 -5.59 -1.95
N ALA A 40 10.21 -4.38 -1.62
CA ALA A 40 8.99 -4.19 -0.82
C ALA A 40 7.74 -4.71 -1.54
N VAL A 41 6.76 -5.24 -0.79
CA VAL A 41 5.50 -5.73 -1.36
C VAL A 41 4.79 -4.62 -2.15
N ILE A 42 4.72 -3.40 -1.60
CA ILE A 42 4.05 -2.28 -2.26
C ILE A 42 4.70 -1.90 -3.60
N ASP A 43 6.02 -2.01 -3.72
CA ASP A 43 6.74 -1.71 -4.97
C ASP A 43 6.37 -2.70 -6.07
N ARG A 44 6.21 -3.99 -5.73
CA ARG A 44 5.73 -5.00 -6.68
C ARG A 44 4.31 -4.72 -7.16
N THR A 45 3.42 -4.44 -6.22
CA THR A 45 2.01 -4.16 -6.51
C THR A 45 1.88 -2.98 -7.45
N VAL A 46 2.58 -1.88 -7.13
CA VAL A 46 2.58 -0.67 -7.95
C VAL A 46 3.18 -0.96 -9.33
N THR A 47 4.32 -1.63 -9.42
CA THR A 47 4.94 -1.98 -10.70
C THR A 47 4.00 -2.80 -11.59
N ALA A 48 3.30 -3.78 -11.02
CA ALA A 48 2.33 -4.60 -11.76
C ALA A 48 1.13 -3.77 -12.27
N ILE A 49 0.61 -2.86 -11.44
CA ILE A 49 -0.49 -1.96 -11.83
C ILE A 49 -0.06 -1.03 -12.96
N GLU A 50 1.13 -0.42 -12.87
CA GLU A 50 1.65 0.48 -13.90
C GLU A 50 1.87 -0.23 -15.25
N ALA A 51 2.15 -1.53 -15.24
CA ALA A 51 2.31 -2.32 -16.45
C ALA A 51 0.97 -2.71 -17.11
N THR A 52 -0.18 -2.40 -16.49
CA THR A 52 -1.50 -2.84 -16.98
C THR A 52 -2.09 -1.82 -17.97
N PRO A 53 -2.36 -2.20 -19.24
CA PRO A 53 -3.02 -1.32 -20.20
C PRO A 53 -4.44 -0.94 -19.77
N GLY A 54 -4.87 0.30 -20.00
CA GLY A 54 -6.21 0.78 -19.67
C GLY A 54 -6.33 1.45 -18.29
N LEU A 55 -5.23 1.58 -17.54
CA LEU A 55 -5.25 2.30 -16.26
C LEU A 55 -5.41 3.82 -16.47
N ARG A 56 -6.50 4.39 -15.95
CA ARG A 56 -6.78 5.85 -15.99
C ARG A 56 -6.51 6.53 -14.66
N HIS A 57 -7.00 5.96 -13.57
CA HIS A 57 -6.92 6.56 -12.24
C HIS A 57 -6.42 5.54 -11.23
N ARG A 58 -5.73 6.05 -10.21
CA ARG A 58 -5.01 5.25 -9.22
C ARG A 58 -5.22 5.87 -7.86
N LEU A 59 -5.73 5.08 -6.91
CA LEU A 59 -5.93 5.47 -5.52
C LEU A 59 -5.20 4.48 -4.61
N LEU A 60 -4.49 5.01 -3.62
CA LEU A 60 -3.79 4.21 -2.62
C LEU A 60 -4.32 4.58 -1.24
N ALA A 61 -4.98 3.62 -0.59
CA ALA A 61 -5.51 3.77 0.76
C ALA A 61 -4.52 3.17 1.77
N GLY A 62 -3.85 4.02 2.54
CA GLY A 62 -2.73 3.63 3.42
C GLY A 62 -1.38 3.51 2.69
N PRO A 63 -0.32 3.06 3.38
CA PRO A 63 -0.17 2.99 4.83
C PRO A 63 -0.23 4.39 5.48
N ARG A 64 -0.15 4.49 6.82
CA ARG A 64 -0.07 5.80 7.51
C ARG A 64 1.12 6.60 7.00
N ALA A 65 1.00 7.93 7.09
CA ALA A 65 2.05 8.91 6.75
C ALA A 65 3.46 8.52 7.27
N GLN A 66 3.54 7.98 8.48
CA GLN A 66 4.79 7.61 9.14
C GLN A 66 5.53 6.44 8.46
N CYS A 67 4.77 5.52 7.85
CA CYS A 67 5.32 4.40 7.10
C CYS A 67 6.03 4.87 5.83
N TRP A 68 5.54 5.98 5.23
CA TRP A 68 6.21 6.62 4.09
C TRP A 68 7.56 7.24 4.47
N ARG A 69 7.70 7.75 5.70
CA ARG A 69 8.95 8.39 6.18
C ARG A 69 10.06 7.40 6.48
N SER A 70 9.71 6.17 6.80
CA SER A 70 10.65 5.08 7.12
C SER A 70 11.10 4.31 5.87
N MET A 71 10.54 4.63 4.70
CA MET A 71 10.88 3.99 3.43
C MET A 71 12.06 4.67 2.75
N ARG A 72 13.08 3.88 2.43
CA ARG A 72 13.94 4.13 1.28
C ARG A 72 13.24 3.58 0.04
N PHE A 73 12.41 4.40 -0.60
CA PHE A 73 11.79 4.06 -1.86
C PHE A 73 12.81 3.83 -2.97
N SER A 74 12.51 2.95 -3.92
CA SER A 74 13.07 3.11 -5.26
C SER A 74 12.42 4.34 -5.93
N MET A 75 13.18 5.08 -6.76
CA MET A 75 12.65 6.25 -7.48
C MET A 75 11.36 5.95 -8.27
N SER A 76 11.19 4.70 -8.71
CA SER A 76 10.02 4.20 -9.45
C SER A 76 8.75 4.19 -8.60
N ALA A 77 8.83 3.68 -7.36
CA ALA A 77 7.70 3.66 -6.44
C ALA A 77 7.33 5.06 -5.93
N LEU A 78 8.32 5.92 -5.73
CA LEU A 78 8.12 7.34 -5.40
C LEU A 78 7.39 8.11 -6.51
N ARG A 79 7.77 7.87 -7.78
CA ARG A 79 7.11 8.44 -8.96
C ARG A 79 5.70 7.90 -9.15
N ALA A 80 5.51 6.60 -8.98
CA ALA A 80 4.21 6.00 -9.11
C ALA A 80 3.27 6.54 -8.04
N VAL A 81 3.64 6.53 -6.75
CA VAL A 81 2.80 7.05 -5.66
C VAL A 81 2.50 8.55 -5.79
N ARG A 82 3.37 9.36 -6.41
CA ARG A 82 3.08 10.75 -6.76
C ARG A 82 1.92 10.92 -7.75
N GLY A 83 1.60 9.87 -8.52
CA GLY A 83 0.43 9.81 -9.41
C GLY A 83 -0.82 9.17 -8.79
N TYR A 84 -0.74 8.67 -7.55
CA TYR A 84 -1.90 8.09 -6.85
C TYR A 84 -2.56 9.17 -6.00
N GLY A 85 -3.90 9.22 -6.02
CA GLY A 85 -4.63 9.88 -4.95
C GLY A 85 -4.46 9.08 -3.66
N TRP A 86 -3.78 9.65 -2.67
CA TRP A 86 -3.59 8.99 -1.37
C TRP A 86 -4.76 9.28 -0.43
N LYS A 87 -5.24 8.25 0.26
CA LYS A 87 -6.19 8.37 1.37
C LYS A 87 -5.60 7.73 2.62
N PRO A 88 -5.60 8.43 3.77
CA PRO A 88 -5.12 7.85 5.02
C PRO A 88 -6.01 6.66 5.43
N PRO A 89 -5.46 5.66 6.14
CA PRO A 89 -6.25 4.52 6.57
C PRO A 89 -7.27 4.95 7.65
N HIS A 90 -8.55 4.59 7.45
CA HIS A 90 -9.59 4.75 8.46
C HIS A 90 -9.66 3.51 9.35
N HIS A 91 -9.09 3.57 10.55
CA HIS A 91 -9.29 2.56 11.58
C HIS A 91 -10.68 2.76 12.21
N ARG A 92 -11.67 1.93 11.86
CA ARG A 92 -12.93 1.90 12.61
C ARG A 92 -12.61 1.28 13.98
N ARG A 93 -12.66 2.08 15.05
CA ARG A 93 -12.66 1.58 16.44
C ARG A 93 -13.96 0.81 16.71
N ARG A 94 -14.15 -0.38 16.15
CA ARG A 94 -15.17 -1.31 16.65
C ARG A 94 -14.52 -2.17 17.72
N ARG A 95 -14.82 -1.87 18.99
CA ARG A 95 -14.73 -2.90 20.04
C ARG A 95 -15.72 -3.99 19.63
N TRP A 96 -15.24 -5.11 19.12
CA TRP A 96 -16.07 -6.30 19.06
C TRP A 96 -16.33 -6.70 20.53
N PRO A 97 -17.58 -6.86 20.98
CA PRO A 97 -17.83 -7.40 22.31
C PRO A 97 -17.15 -8.76 22.35
N ARG A 98 -16.21 -8.94 23.28
CA ARG A 98 -15.67 -10.26 23.59
C ARG A 98 -16.87 -11.07 24.11
N ARG A 99 -17.27 -12.09 23.35
CA ARG A 99 -18.17 -13.13 23.84
C ARG A 99 -17.42 -13.97 24.85
#